data_AF-A0A852C7D3-F1
#
_entry.id   AF-A0A852C7D3-F1
#
_cell.length_a   1.000
_cell.length_b   1.000
_cell.length_c   1.000
_cell.angle_alpha   90.00
_cell.angle_beta   90.00
_cell.angle_gamma   90.00
#
_symmetry.space_group_name_H-M   'P 1'
#
loop_
_entity.id
_entity.type
_entity.pdbx_description
1 polymer ?
#
loop_
_entity_poly.entity_id
_entity_poly.type
_entity_poly.pdbx_seq_one_letter_code
_entity_poly.pdbx_strand_id
1 'polypeptide(L)'
;IPFGKLPVLEVDGVVIHQSLAIARYLAKESGLAGQTPVEQALADAIVDTLDDFMTLFPWAERNQDVRKRAFDEILTNNAPELLKNLDTFLGDKNWFVGKSVS
;
A
#
# COMPACT_ATOMS: atom_id res chain seq x y z
N ILE A 1 -18.62 -13.30 3.14
CA ILE A 1 -17.23 -12.79 3.20
C ILE A 1 -16.33 -13.78 2.47
N PRO A 2 -15.93 -13.48 1.22
CA PRO A 2 -14.95 -14.30 0.50
C PRO A 2 -13.67 -14.48 1.31
N PHE A 3 -13.10 -15.69 1.30
CA PHE A 3 -11.81 -16.02 1.95
C PHE A 3 -11.69 -15.75 3.46
N GLY A 4 -12.80 -15.43 4.16
CA GLY A 4 -12.81 -15.22 5.60
C GLY A 4 -11.97 -14.02 6.08
N LYS A 5 -11.71 -13.05 5.21
CA LYS A 5 -10.91 -11.85 5.49
C LYS A 5 -11.71 -10.59 5.18
N LEU A 6 -11.44 -9.55 5.96
CA LEU A 6 -11.84 -8.17 5.70
C LEU A 6 -10.60 -7.36 5.28
N PRO A 7 -10.76 -6.26 4.53
CA PRO A 7 -12.02 -5.65 4.09
C PRO A 7 -12.68 -6.35 2.89
N VAL A 8 -13.98 -6.08 2.71
CA VAL A 8 -14.76 -6.37 1.50
C VAL A 8 -15.57 -5.12 1.14
N LEU A 9 -15.80 -4.90 -0.15
CA LEU A 9 -16.69 -3.86 -0.70
C LEU A 9 -17.76 -4.55 -1.54
N GLU A 10 -19.02 -4.18 -1.37
CA GLU A 10 -20.12 -4.65 -2.21
C GLU A 10 -20.53 -3.53 -3.17
N VAL A 11 -20.54 -3.81 -4.47
CA VAL A 11 -20.96 -2.90 -5.53
C VAL A 11 -22.01 -3.63 -6.37
N ASP A 12 -23.25 -3.14 -6.36
CA ASP A 12 -24.37 -3.71 -7.13
C ASP A 12 -24.53 -5.23 -6.95
N GLY A 13 -24.38 -5.71 -5.71
CA GLY A 13 -24.48 -7.14 -5.36
C GLY A 13 -23.22 -7.97 -5.67
N VAL A 14 -22.16 -7.37 -6.25
CA VAL A 14 -20.86 -8.00 -6.45
C VAL A 14 -19.94 -7.68 -5.27
N VAL A 15 -19.41 -8.73 -4.62
CA VAL A 15 -18.47 -8.58 -3.50
C VAL A 15 -17.02 -8.61 -3.99
N ILE A 16 -16.33 -7.48 -3.85
CA ILE A 16 -14.89 -7.32 -4.08
C ILE A 16 -14.16 -7.50 -2.74
N HIS A 17 -13.08 -8.28 -2.73
CA HIS A 17 -12.21 -8.48 -1.56
C HIS A 17 -10.77 -8.04 -1.89
N GLN A 18 -9.89 -8.02 -0.89
CA GLN A 18 -8.53 -7.41 -0.91
C GLN A 18 -8.56 -5.88 -0.91
N SER A 19 -7.95 -5.29 0.12
CA SER A 19 -7.89 -3.83 0.33
C SER A 19 -7.34 -3.10 -0.90
N LEU A 20 -6.23 -3.56 -1.47
CA LEU A 20 -5.59 -2.89 -2.61
C LEU A 20 -6.37 -3.04 -3.92
N ALA A 21 -7.06 -4.17 -4.12
CA ALA A 21 -7.95 -4.34 -5.27
C ALA A 21 -9.15 -3.39 -5.18
N ILE A 22 -9.73 -3.25 -3.98
CA ILE A 22 -10.81 -2.31 -3.69
C ILE A 22 -10.32 -0.87 -3.89
N ALA A 23 -9.14 -0.51 -3.36
CA ALA A 23 -8.56 0.82 -3.50
C ALA A 23 -8.33 1.18 -4.97
N ARG A 24 -7.75 0.27 -5.77
CA ARG A 24 -7.54 0.46 -7.21
C ARG A 24 -8.84 0.64 -7.97
N TYR A 25 -9.89 -0.12 -7.63
CA TYR A 25 -11.21 0.05 -8.20
C TYR A 25 -11.76 1.46 -7.91
N LEU A 26 -11.78 1.88 -6.65
CA LEU A 26 -12.27 3.19 -6.25
C LEU A 26 -11.42 4.34 -6.82
N ALA A 27 -10.10 4.17 -6.92
CA ALA A 27 -9.20 5.15 -7.53
C ALA A 27 -9.52 5.35 -9.02
N LYS A 28 -9.88 4.28 -9.75
CA LYS A 28 -10.33 4.41 -11.15
C LYS A 28 -11.66 5.14 -11.25
N GLU A 29 -12.63 4.78 -10.41
CA GLU A 29 -13.96 5.42 -10.39
C GLU A 29 -13.89 6.93 -10.03
N SER A 30 -12.89 7.32 -9.24
CA SER A 30 -12.69 8.70 -8.79
C SER A 30 -11.64 9.49 -9.60
N GLY A 31 -11.02 8.88 -10.61
CA GLY A 31 -10.00 9.53 -11.43
C GLY A 31 -8.64 9.73 -10.74
N LEU A 32 -8.38 9.02 -9.64
CA LEU A 32 -7.14 9.05 -8.87
C LEU A 32 -6.14 7.97 -9.31
N ALA A 33 -6.49 7.02 -10.18
CA ALA A 33 -5.56 5.96 -10.54
C ALA A 33 -4.32 6.43 -11.35
N GLY A 34 -4.26 7.67 -11.81
CA GLY A 34 -3.27 8.15 -12.79
C GLY A 34 -3.84 8.22 -14.21
N GLN A 35 -3.28 9.09 -15.04
CA GLN A 35 -3.88 9.49 -16.32
C GLN A 35 -3.54 8.53 -17.47
N THR A 36 -2.48 7.73 -17.33
CA THR A 36 -2.05 6.77 -18.33
C THR A 36 -1.91 5.36 -17.74
N PRO A 37 -1.95 4.29 -18.55
CA PRO A 37 -1.71 2.93 -18.06
C PRO A 37 -0.36 2.77 -17.35
N VAL A 38 0.66 3.51 -17.79
CA VAL A 38 1.99 3.49 -17.16
C VAL A 38 1.96 4.21 -15.81
N GLU A 39 1.28 5.34 -15.71
CA GLU A 39 1.08 6.02 -14.42
C GLU A 39 0.31 5.14 -13.43
N GLN A 40 -0.76 4.47 -13.89
CA GLN A 40 -1.51 3.51 -13.08
C GLN A 40 -0.62 2.39 -12.55
N ALA A 41 0.21 1.79 -13.41
CA ALA A 41 1.15 0.76 -13.01
C ALA A 41 2.22 1.27 -12.02
N LEU A 42 2.67 2.52 -12.16
CA LEU A 42 3.60 3.12 -11.20
C LEU A 42 2.94 3.41 -9.85
N ALA A 43 1.68 3.85 -9.83
CA ALA A 43 0.93 4.04 -8.60
C ALA A 43 0.74 2.69 -7.86
N ASP A 44 0.35 1.66 -8.61
CA ASP A 44 0.26 0.29 -8.11
C ASP A 44 1.60 -0.19 -7.54
N ALA A 45 2.70 0.00 -8.26
CA ALA A 45 4.02 -0.43 -7.81
C ALA A 45 4.46 0.24 -6.49
N ILE A 46 4.17 1.53 -6.30
CA ILE A 46 4.48 2.24 -5.05
C ILE A 46 3.61 1.72 -3.91
N VAL A 47 2.31 1.51 -4.15
CA VAL A 47 1.39 0.97 -3.14
C VAL A 47 1.79 -0.45 -2.74
N ASP A 48 2.11 -1.32 -3.70
CA ASP A 48 2.54 -2.69 -3.44
C ASP A 48 3.89 -2.71 -2.70
N THR A 49 4.82 -1.82 -3.03
CA THR A 49 6.09 -1.67 -2.29
C THR A 49 5.86 -1.31 -0.82
N LEU A 50 4.88 -0.44 -0.54
CA LEU A 50 4.50 -0.08 0.83
C LEU A 50 3.79 -1.24 1.55
N ASP A 51 2.89 -1.94 0.86
CA ASP A 51 2.17 -3.08 1.44
C ASP A 51 3.13 -4.22 1.79
N ASP A 52 4.07 -4.56 0.90
CA ASP A 52 5.12 -5.56 1.15
C ASP A 52 5.90 -5.21 2.43
N PHE A 53 6.30 -3.95 2.61
CA PHE A 53 6.93 -3.51 3.85
C PHE A 53 6.02 -3.66 5.08
N MET A 54 4.74 -3.30 4.96
CA MET A 54 3.77 -3.43 6.04
C MET A 54 3.49 -4.89 6.41
N THR A 55 3.61 -5.84 5.47
CA THR A 55 3.44 -7.27 5.75
C THR A 55 4.56 -7.88 6.60
N LEU A 56 5.73 -7.23 6.67
CA LEU A 56 6.84 -7.66 7.53
C LEU A 56 6.48 -7.58 9.01
N PHE A 57 5.57 -6.67 9.38
CA PHE A 57 5.21 -6.45 10.77
C PHE A 57 4.30 -7.57 11.29
N PRO A 58 4.59 -8.12 12.48
CA PRO A 58 3.79 -9.19 13.06
C PRO A 58 2.52 -8.65 13.74
N TRP A 59 1.58 -8.12 12.96
CA TRP A 59 0.36 -7.45 13.46
C TRP A 59 -0.50 -8.32 14.38
N ALA A 60 -0.49 -9.64 14.17
CA ALA A 60 -1.27 -10.60 14.93
C ALA A 60 -0.53 -11.21 16.14
N GLU A 61 0.74 -10.83 16.38
CA GLU A 61 1.52 -11.31 17.53
C GLU A 61 0.90 -10.83 18.85
N ARG A 62 0.69 -11.77 19.77
CA ARG A 62 0.02 -11.55 21.06
C ARG A 62 1.01 -11.23 22.18
N ASN A 63 2.24 -11.71 22.08
CA ASN A 63 3.30 -11.38 23.02
C ASN A 63 3.85 -9.97 22.72
N GLN A 64 3.60 -9.04 23.64
CA GLN A 64 3.97 -7.64 23.46
C GLN A 64 5.49 -7.43 23.34
N ASP A 65 6.30 -8.20 24.07
CA ASP A 65 7.76 -8.06 24.03
C ASP A 65 8.36 -8.61 22.73
N VAL A 66 7.77 -9.68 22.19
CA VAL A 66 8.15 -10.21 20.86
C VAL A 66 7.74 -9.22 19.78
N ARG A 67 6.49 -8.74 19.82
CA ARG A 67 5.96 -7.76 18.87
C ARG A 67 6.80 -6.48 18.88
N LYS A 68 7.09 -5.92 20.06
CA LYS A 68 7.87 -4.69 20.19
C LYS A 68 9.27 -4.85 19.60
N ARG A 69 9.98 -5.94 19.95
CA ARG A 69 11.33 -6.19 19.39
C ARG A 69 11.33 -6.32 17.87
N ALA A 70 10.36 -7.03 17.31
CA ALA A 70 10.23 -7.16 15.85
C ALA A 70 9.95 -5.80 15.18
N PHE A 71 9.07 -4.99 15.78
CA PHE A 71 8.80 -3.63 15.28
C PHE A 71 10.06 -2.76 15.33
N ASP A 72 10.76 -2.76 16.47
CA ASP A 72 12.00 -1.99 16.64
C ASP A 72 13.05 -2.42 15.60
N GLU A 73 13.20 -3.72 15.34
CA GLU A 73 14.12 -4.27 14.34
C GLU A 73 13.75 -3.84 12.92
N ILE A 74 12.49 -3.99 12.50
CA ILE A 74 12.02 -3.59 11.17
C ILE A 74 12.19 -2.09 10.96
N LEU A 75 11.83 -1.28 11.96
CA LEU A 75 11.95 0.17 11.89
C LEU A 75 13.40 0.65 11.88
N THR A 76 14.30 -0.05 12.58
CA THR A 76 15.71 0.34 12.65
C THR A 76 16.50 -0.12 11.42
N ASN A 77 16.22 -1.32 10.92
CA ASN A 77 17.08 -1.97 9.92
C ASN A 77 16.49 -1.96 8.50
N ASN A 78 15.17 -2.01 8.34
CA ASN A 78 14.52 -2.12 7.03
C ASN A 78 13.93 -0.78 6.56
N ALA A 79 13.29 -0.04 7.47
CA ALA A 79 12.65 1.23 7.12
C ALA A 79 13.60 2.27 6.50
N PRO A 80 14.85 2.46 6.96
CA PRO A 80 15.71 3.50 6.40
C PRO A 80 16.01 3.31 4.91
N GLU A 81 16.21 2.07 4.46
CA GLU A 81 16.46 1.78 3.05
C GLU A 81 15.22 2.03 2.20
N LEU A 82 14.05 1.57 2.66
CA LEU A 82 12.78 1.84 1.99
C LEU A 82 12.53 3.35 1.87
N LEU A 83 12.65 4.09 2.97
CA LEU A 83 12.40 5.53 2.99
C LEU A 83 13.38 6.28 2.09
N LYS A 84 14.66 5.90 2.07
CA LYS A 84 15.64 6.45 1.13
C LYS A 84 15.24 6.19 -0.32
N ASN A 85 14.78 4.99 -0.65
CA ASN A 85 14.38 4.64 -2.00
C ASN A 85 13.12 5.41 -2.43
N LEU A 86 12.14 5.56 -1.53
CA LEU A 86 10.93 6.35 -1.77
C LEU A 86 11.26 7.84 -1.93
N ASP A 87 12.11 8.40 -1.07
CA ASP A 87 12.58 9.78 -1.16
C ASP A 87 13.31 10.03 -2.49
N THR A 88 14.22 9.13 -2.86
CA THR A 88 14.93 9.19 -4.15
C THR A 88 13.97 9.10 -5.34
N PHE A 89 12.96 8.23 -5.26
CA PHE A 89 11.97 8.06 -6.31
C PHE A 89 11.03 9.28 -6.44
N LEU A 90 10.69 9.94 -5.33
CA LEU A 90 9.94 11.19 -5.33
C LEU A 90 10.79 12.32 -5.90
N GLY A 91 12.03 12.47 -5.43
CA GLY A 91 12.92 13.57 -5.80
C GLY A 91 12.24 14.92 -5.58
N ASP A 92 12.37 15.83 -6.55
CA ASP A 92 11.78 17.17 -6.48
C ASP A 92 10.31 17.22 -6.96
N LYS A 93 9.67 16.06 -7.21
CA LYS A 93 8.27 16.02 -7.65
C LYS A 93 7.33 16.31 -6.47
N ASN A 94 6.20 16.95 -6.77
CA ASN A 94 5.14 17.15 -5.79
C ASN A 94 4.34 15.86 -5.49
N TRP A 95 4.34 14.90 -6.42
CA TRP A 95 3.58 13.65 -6.33
C TRP A 95 4.43 12.48 -6.82
N PHE A 96 4.22 11.29 -6.28
CA PHE A 96 4.97 10.10 -6.68
C PHE A 96 4.80 9.79 -8.16
N VAL A 97 3.59 9.98 -8.68
CA VAL A 97 3.19 9.67 -10.06
C VAL A 97 2.45 10.87 -10.66
N GLY A 98 2.74 11.16 -11.94
CA GLY A 98 2.02 12.19 -12.69
C GLY A 98 2.22 13.61 -12.18
N LYS A 99 1.22 14.47 -12.41
CA LYS A 99 1.22 15.90 -12.06
C LYS A 99 0.22 16.27 -10.97
N SER A 100 -0.51 15.29 -10.46
CA SER A 100 -1.59 15.44 -9.49
C SER A 100 -1.57 14.28 -8.51
N VAL A 101 -2.28 14.44 -7.39
CA VAL A 101 -2.52 13.34 -6.44
C VAL A 101 -3.10 12.12 -7.16
N SER A 102 -2.59 10.95 -6.80
CA SER A 102 -3.08 9.63 -7.21
C SER A 102 -3.31 8.78 -5.96
#